data_AF-K1U3S7-F1
#
_entry.id   AF-K1U3S7-F1
#
_cell.length_a   1.000
_cell.length_b   1.000
_cell.length_c   1.000
_cell.angle_alpha   90.00
_cell.angle_beta   90.00
_cell.angle_gamma   90.00
#
_symmetry.space_group_name_H-M   'P 1'
#
loop_
_entity.id
_entity.type
_entity.pdbx_description
1 polymer ?
#
loop_
_entity_poly.entity_id
_entity_poly.type
_entity_poly.pdbx_seq_one_letter_code
_entity_poly.pdbx_strand_id
1 'polypeptide(L)'
;MNFKCGKKKNAIIIIIGIVTVAICITAAVLVSRAKKKAAAAQFVPETETYSEESEEALFGEETVSETASETAPIVKPVGTTAPVERAAPAIPKKLTQPKPSITPTKLLNVPFIDQRKKYPTGCESISAVMALQYLGISISPETFIDNYLDKGRTPYSDESGNLFGDDPRKVFLGDPYSKNGWGCWAPVIENAVNKFIGKNYTVKTIYGSSIDELCSKYIDNDIPVLVWATQNMAPARRYKTWYITGTSDQFTWITPMHCLLLVGYDDSGY
;
A
#
# COMPACT_ATOMS: atom_id res chain seq x y z
N MET A 1 -21.40 -42.98 -47.18
CA MET A 1 -20.62 -41.94 -47.88
C MET A 1 -20.88 -40.60 -47.19
N ASN A 2 -19.81 -39.94 -46.71
CA ASN A 2 -19.50 -38.49 -46.74
C ASN A 2 -20.59 -37.47 -46.36
N PHE A 3 -20.39 -36.39 -45.58
CA PHE A 3 -19.27 -35.82 -44.83
C PHE A 3 -19.86 -34.77 -43.85
N LYS A 4 -19.08 -34.44 -42.81
CA LYS A 4 -19.26 -33.44 -41.74
C LYS A 4 -19.67 -32.02 -42.20
N CYS A 5 -20.28 -31.23 -41.30
CA CYS A 5 -19.70 -29.98 -40.75
C CYS A 5 -20.58 -29.41 -39.61
N GLY A 6 -19.98 -29.08 -38.46
CA GLY A 6 -20.68 -28.55 -37.28
C GLY A 6 -20.71 -27.02 -37.17
N LYS A 7 -21.37 -26.51 -36.11
CA LYS A 7 -21.06 -25.27 -35.36
C LYS A 7 -22.02 -25.18 -34.16
N LYS A 8 -21.46 -25.24 -32.94
CA LYS A 8 -21.24 -24.14 -31.97
C LYS A 8 -22.34 -24.07 -30.90
N LYS A 9 -22.03 -24.58 -29.71
CA LYS A 9 -22.79 -24.33 -28.47
C LYS A 9 -22.41 -22.94 -27.95
N ASN A 10 -23.39 -22.05 -27.82
CA ASN A 10 -23.21 -20.73 -27.23
C ASN A 10 -23.11 -20.88 -25.71
N ALA A 11 -21.89 -20.74 -25.17
CA ALA A 11 -21.67 -20.55 -23.74
C ALA A 11 -21.98 -19.08 -23.41
N ILE A 12 -23.03 -18.86 -22.63
CA ILE A 12 -23.37 -17.54 -22.09
C ILE A 12 -22.37 -17.25 -20.96
N ILE A 13 -21.47 -16.30 -21.23
CA ILE A 13 -20.51 -15.77 -20.26
C ILE A 13 -21.30 -14.88 -19.29
N ILE A 14 -21.50 -15.39 -18.08
CA ILE A 14 -22.00 -14.62 -16.94
C ILE A 14 -20.88 -13.66 -16.51
N ILE A 15 -21.00 -12.39 -16.87
CA ILE A 15 -20.13 -11.31 -16.40
C ILE A 15 -20.61 -10.95 -14.98
N ILE A 16 -20.13 -11.68 -13.97
CA ILE A 16 -20.15 -11.19 -12.59
C ILE A 16 -18.94 -10.28 -12.45
N GLY A 17 -19.21 -8.98 -12.34
CA GLY A 17 -18.23 -7.96 -11.96
C GLY A 17 -17.74 -8.23 -10.55
N ILE A 18 -16.73 -9.08 -10.42
CA ILE A 18 -15.86 -9.10 -9.25
C ILE A 18 -15.00 -7.85 -9.37
N VAL A 19 -15.37 -6.82 -8.62
CA VAL A 19 -14.42 -5.78 -8.22
C VAL A 19 -13.35 -6.51 -7.41
N THR A 20 -12.33 -7.01 -8.11
CA THR A 20 -11.13 -7.54 -7.48
C THR A 20 -10.50 -6.37 -6.74
N VAL A 21 -10.76 -6.30 -5.43
CA VAL A 21 -9.78 -5.79 -4.48
C VAL A 21 -8.61 -6.76 -4.59
N ALA A 22 -7.81 -6.59 -5.65
CA ALA A 22 -6.54 -7.26 -5.79
C ALA A 22 -5.65 -6.59 -4.76
N ILE A 23 -5.70 -7.10 -3.53
CA ILE A 23 -4.57 -6.99 -2.63
C ILE A 23 -3.49 -7.77 -3.36
N CYS A 24 -2.71 -7.08 -4.19
CA CYS A 24 -1.46 -7.61 -4.70
C CYS A 24 -0.55 -7.72 -3.50
N ILE A 25 -0.72 -8.78 -2.70
CA ILE A 25 0.14 -9.14 -1.58
C ILE A 25 1.45 -9.60 -2.21
N THR A 26 2.24 -8.62 -2.66
CA THR A 26 3.68 -8.78 -2.74
C THR A 26 4.15 -8.52 -1.33
N ALA A 27 4.74 -9.53 -0.70
CA ALA A 27 5.24 -9.46 0.65
C ALA A 27 6.74 -9.68 0.65
N ALA A 28 7.49 -8.97 1.50
CA ALA A 28 8.88 -9.31 1.76
C ALA A 28 8.99 -9.84 3.18
N VAL A 29 9.57 -11.03 3.32
CA VAL A 29 9.71 -11.70 4.61
C VAL A 29 11.18 -11.81 4.97
N LEU A 30 11.50 -11.41 6.20
CA LEU A 30 12.82 -11.53 6.79
C LEU A 30 12.85 -12.69 7.79
N VAL A 31 13.40 -13.83 7.38
CA VAL A 31 13.51 -15.00 8.25
C VAL A 31 14.88 -15.02 8.94
N SER A 32 14.90 -14.96 10.27
CA SER A 32 16.08 -15.28 11.08
C SER A 32 16.30 -16.79 11.11
N ARG A 33 17.53 -17.26 10.88
CA ARG A 33 17.91 -18.67 11.11
C ARG A 33 18.24 -18.95 12.58
N ALA A 34 18.38 -17.93 13.41
CA ALA A 34 18.66 -18.08 14.83
C ALA A 34 17.35 -18.00 15.63
N LYS A 35 17.01 -19.11 16.33
CA LYS A 35 15.99 -19.10 17.39
C LYS A 35 16.40 -18.07 18.44
N LYS A 36 15.79 -16.89 18.46
CA LYS A 36 15.99 -15.91 19.52
C LYS A 36 14.87 -16.04 20.55
N LYS A 37 15.25 -16.51 21.73
CA LYS A 37 14.48 -16.40 22.97
C LYS A 37 14.45 -14.92 23.35
N ALA A 38 13.32 -14.25 23.24
CA ALA A 38 13.20 -12.84 23.60
C ALA A 38 13.29 -12.67 25.13
N ALA A 39 14.24 -11.85 25.60
CA ALA A 39 14.25 -11.29 26.93
C ALA A 39 13.95 -9.80 26.80
N ALA A 40 12.89 -9.34 27.47
CA ALA A 40 12.48 -7.95 27.48
C ALA A 40 13.48 -7.09 28.25
N ALA A 41 14.05 -6.08 27.60
CA ALA A 41 14.79 -5.01 28.28
C ALA A 41 13.86 -3.82 28.50
N GLN A 42 13.81 -3.33 29.73
CA GLN A 42 12.97 -2.25 30.21
C GLN A 42 13.44 -0.89 29.65
N PHE A 43 12.46 -0.06 29.29
CA PHE A 43 12.62 1.31 28.80
C PHE A 43 12.67 2.28 30.00
N VAL A 44 13.68 3.16 30.02
CA VAL A 44 13.76 4.34 30.91
C VAL A 44 13.71 5.57 30.01
N PRO A 45 12.80 6.53 30.21
CA PRO A 45 12.81 7.77 29.43
C PRO A 45 13.76 8.77 30.10
N GLU A 46 14.69 9.31 29.33
CA GLU A 46 15.46 10.49 29.71
C GLU A 46 14.76 11.73 29.13
N THR A 47 14.50 12.68 30.01
CA THR A 47 13.85 13.97 29.74
C THR A 47 14.87 14.94 29.19
N GLU A 48 14.60 15.57 28.04
CA GLU A 48 15.25 16.83 27.69
C GLU A 48 14.22 17.95 27.55
N THR A 49 14.44 18.95 28.40
CA THR A 49 13.92 20.30 28.41
C THR A 49 14.27 21.03 27.11
N TYR A 50 13.26 21.60 26.44
CA TYR A 50 13.48 22.58 25.38
C TYR A 50 12.89 23.91 25.83
N SER A 51 13.74 24.93 25.84
CA SER A 51 13.42 26.32 26.16
C SER A 51 12.62 26.98 25.04
N GLU A 52 11.63 27.76 25.46
CA GLU A 52 10.88 28.69 24.62
C GLU A 52 11.78 29.84 24.15
N GLU A 53 11.61 30.28 22.90
CA GLU A 53 11.73 31.70 22.58
C GLU A 53 10.80 32.08 21.44
N SER A 54 10.11 33.18 21.71
CA SER A 54 9.08 33.89 20.96
C SER A 54 9.64 34.68 19.79
N GLU A 55 8.84 34.89 18.74
CA GLU A 55 8.71 36.23 18.15
C GLU A 55 7.36 36.41 17.43
N GLU A 56 6.82 37.60 17.60
CA GLU A 56 5.45 38.03 17.32
C GLU A 56 5.14 38.34 15.85
N ALA A 57 3.84 38.43 15.63
CA ALA A 57 3.13 38.78 14.40
C ALA A 57 3.45 40.18 13.84
N LEU A 58 3.19 40.35 12.54
CA LEU A 58 2.67 41.61 12.01
C LEU A 58 1.60 41.35 10.93
N PHE A 59 0.47 42.01 11.12
CA PHE A 59 -0.74 42.00 10.31
C PHE A 59 -0.61 42.84 9.03
N GLY A 60 -1.45 42.52 8.04
CA GLY A 60 -1.79 43.38 6.91
C GLY A 60 -2.95 42.80 6.10
N GLU A 61 -4.16 43.27 6.38
CA GLU A 61 -5.37 43.07 5.56
C GLU A 61 -5.21 43.68 4.16
N GLU A 62 -5.89 43.12 3.17
CA GLU A 62 -6.78 43.92 2.32
C GLU A 62 -7.83 43.04 1.59
N THR A 63 -8.97 43.68 1.37
CA THR A 63 -10.28 43.13 1.03
C THR A 63 -10.70 43.45 -0.40
N VAL A 64 -11.46 42.52 -1.00
CA VAL A 64 -12.60 42.70 -1.94
C VAL A 64 -12.34 43.25 -3.35
N SER A 65 -12.78 42.48 -4.36
CA SER A 65 -13.72 43.02 -5.36
C SER A 65 -14.64 41.94 -5.93
N GLU A 66 -15.93 42.26 -5.93
CA GLU A 66 -17.01 41.54 -6.61
C GLU A 66 -16.94 41.73 -8.13
N THR A 67 -17.56 40.82 -8.88
CA THR A 67 -18.49 41.22 -9.95
C THR A 67 -19.43 40.08 -10.27
N ALA A 68 -20.72 40.35 -10.08
CA ALA A 68 -21.84 39.51 -10.51
C ALA A 68 -22.18 39.79 -11.99
N SER A 69 -22.79 38.81 -12.65
CA SER A 69 -23.77 39.09 -13.71
C SER A 69 -24.81 37.97 -13.80
N GLU A 70 -26.05 38.42 -13.76
CA GLU A 70 -27.37 37.76 -13.69
C GLU A 70 -27.89 37.51 -15.13
N THR A 71 -28.62 36.44 -15.49
CA THR A 71 -30.10 36.34 -15.49
C THR A 71 -30.47 35.02 -16.23
N ALA A 72 -31.20 34.06 -15.64
CA ALA A 72 -32.68 33.90 -15.52
C ALA A 72 -33.30 33.03 -16.67
N PRO A 73 -34.55 32.52 -16.54
CA PRO A 73 -34.90 31.14 -16.14
C PRO A 73 -35.68 30.38 -17.24
N ILE A 74 -36.05 29.08 -17.08
CA ILE A 74 -37.26 28.46 -17.69
C ILE A 74 -37.54 27.02 -17.17
N VAL A 75 -38.68 26.90 -16.47
CA VAL A 75 -39.78 25.90 -16.54
C VAL A 75 -39.54 24.42 -16.16
N LYS A 76 -40.22 24.03 -15.06
CA LYS A 76 -40.63 22.67 -14.71
C LYS A 76 -41.88 22.25 -15.51
N PRO A 77 -42.07 20.95 -15.80
CA PRO A 77 -43.42 20.39 -15.90
C PRO A 77 -43.75 19.49 -14.71
N VAL A 78 -44.91 19.77 -14.14
CA VAL A 78 -45.71 18.90 -13.28
C VAL A 78 -46.43 17.89 -14.17
N GLY A 79 -46.49 16.62 -13.73
CA GLY A 79 -47.24 15.57 -14.41
C GLY A 79 -47.54 14.41 -13.46
N THR A 80 -48.71 14.48 -12.84
CA THR A 80 -49.36 13.48 -11.98
C THR A 80 -49.75 12.22 -12.77
N THR A 81 -49.47 11.02 -12.25
CA THR A 81 -50.36 9.84 -12.32
C THR A 81 -50.06 8.86 -11.17
N ALA A 82 -51.13 8.24 -10.66
CA ALA A 82 -51.27 7.41 -9.46
C ALA A 82 -50.42 6.12 -9.39
N PRO A 83 -50.33 5.47 -8.21
CA PRO A 83 -49.39 4.39 -7.93
C PRO A 83 -49.82 3.05 -8.53
N VAL A 84 -48.90 2.36 -9.20
CA VAL A 84 -49.04 0.94 -9.54
C VAL A 84 -48.51 0.12 -8.37
N GLU A 85 -49.39 -0.67 -7.77
CA GLU A 85 -49.11 -1.62 -6.70
C GLU A 85 -48.11 -2.69 -7.19
N ARG A 86 -46.86 -2.56 -6.74
CA ARG A 86 -45.79 -3.53 -7.03
C ARG A 86 -45.73 -4.52 -5.87
N ALA A 87 -46.03 -5.78 -6.17
CA ALA A 87 -45.91 -6.90 -5.24
C ALA A 87 -44.55 -6.89 -4.51
N ALA A 88 -44.61 -7.03 -3.18
CA ALA A 88 -43.44 -7.05 -2.31
C ALA A 88 -42.47 -8.17 -2.75
N PRO A 89 -41.17 -7.89 -2.93
CA PRO A 89 -40.19 -8.94 -3.15
C PRO A 89 -40.12 -9.81 -1.89
N ALA A 90 -40.21 -11.13 -2.09
CA ALA A 90 -39.99 -12.10 -1.02
C ALA A 90 -38.61 -11.86 -0.37
N ILE A 91 -38.61 -11.61 0.93
CA ILE A 91 -37.41 -11.46 1.75
C ILE A 91 -36.62 -12.77 1.66
N PRO A 92 -35.36 -12.78 1.18
CA PRO A 92 -34.56 -14.00 1.19
C PRO A 92 -34.33 -14.42 2.65
N LYS A 93 -34.66 -15.67 2.98
CA LYS A 93 -34.30 -16.30 4.26
C LYS A 93 -32.81 -16.04 4.53
N LYS A 94 -32.52 -15.43 5.69
CA LYS A 94 -31.17 -15.25 6.22
C LYS A 94 -30.45 -16.60 6.21
N LEU A 95 -29.53 -16.78 5.27
CA LEU A 95 -28.57 -17.87 5.31
C LEU A 95 -27.64 -17.58 6.50
N THR A 96 -27.91 -18.18 7.64
CA THR A 96 -26.97 -18.26 8.75
C THR A 96 -25.84 -19.19 8.34
N GLN A 97 -24.82 -18.64 7.68
CA GLN A 97 -23.53 -19.31 7.65
C GLN A 97 -22.94 -19.27 9.07
N PRO A 98 -22.42 -20.40 9.59
CA PRO A 98 -21.74 -20.39 10.87
C PRO A 98 -20.54 -19.42 10.79
N LYS A 99 -20.48 -18.48 11.74
CA LYS A 99 -19.34 -17.57 11.92
C LYS A 99 -18.08 -18.40 12.15
N PRO A 100 -16.99 -18.20 11.40
CA PRO A 100 -15.73 -18.90 11.67
C PRO A 100 -15.29 -18.58 13.11
N SER A 101 -14.97 -19.61 13.88
CA SER A 101 -14.31 -19.50 15.18
C SER A 101 -12.85 -19.12 14.93
N ILE A 102 -12.54 -17.83 14.94
CA ILE A 102 -11.17 -17.31 14.85
C ILE A 102 -10.73 -17.08 16.30
N THR A 103 -9.56 -17.59 16.71
CA THR A 103 -8.84 -17.08 17.90
C THR A 103 -7.32 -17.19 17.75
N PRO A 104 -6.67 -16.18 17.14
CA PRO A 104 -5.24 -16.00 17.24
C PRO A 104 -4.89 -14.57 17.64
N THR A 105 -4.43 -14.39 18.87
CA THR A 105 -4.02 -13.11 19.45
C THR A 105 -2.50 -13.00 19.39
N LYS A 106 -1.95 -12.75 18.20
CA LYS A 106 -0.50 -12.52 18.09
C LYS A 106 -0.23 -11.07 17.71
N LEU A 107 0.66 -10.44 18.47
CA LEU A 107 1.14 -9.10 18.21
C LEU A 107 2.64 -9.04 18.52
N LEU A 108 3.43 -8.73 17.50
CA LEU A 108 4.86 -8.52 17.61
C LEU A 108 5.11 -7.11 18.14
N ASN A 109 5.93 -6.99 19.19
CA ASN A 109 6.33 -5.70 19.75
C ASN A 109 7.43 -5.05 18.90
N VAL A 110 7.05 -4.56 17.72
CA VAL A 110 7.95 -3.90 16.76
C VAL A 110 8.15 -2.43 17.14
N PRO A 111 9.39 -1.89 17.08
CA PRO A 111 9.61 -0.46 17.29
C PRO A 111 8.88 0.37 16.24
N PHE A 112 8.28 1.47 16.68
CA PHE A 112 7.54 2.37 15.81
C PHE A 112 8.41 3.53 15.32
N ILE A 113 8.35 3.82 14.02
CA ILE A 113 9.01 4.96 13.39
C ILE A 113 7.96 5.73 12.58
N ASP A 114 7.73 6.99 12.90
CA ASP A 114 6.78 7.84 12.17
C ASP A 114 7.41 8.39 10.88
N GLN A 115 6.90 7.97 9.73
CA GLN A 115 7.39 8.45 8.44
C GLN A 115 6.98 9.88 8.10
N ARG A 116 5.87 10.39 8.65
CA ARG A 116 5.08 11.50 8.06
C ARG A 116 5.85 12.80 7.88
N LYS A 117 6.80 13.10 8.77
CA LYS A 117 7.59 14.34 8.72
C LYS A 117 8.84 14.19 7.86
N LYS A 118 9.72 13.25 8.23
CA LYS A 118 11.07 13.14 7.66
C LYS A 118 11.14 12.28 6.39
N TYR A 119 10.25 11.31 6.24
CA TYR A 119 10.27 10.34 5.14
C TYR A 119 8.88 10.25 4.47
N PRO A 120 8.37 11.35 3.91
CA PRO A 120 6.98 11.44 3.42
C PRO A 120 6.60 10.34 2.43
N THR A 121 7.55 9.81 1.65
CA THR A 121 7.32 8.73 0.68
C THR A 121 8.07 7.44 1.02
N GLY A 122 8.67 7.35 2.20
CA GLY A 122 9.54 6.25 2.61
C GLY A 122 8.84 5.03 3.21
N CYS A 123 7.57 4.75 2.88
CA CYS A 123 6.80 3.71 3.57
C CYS A 123 7.44 2.31 3.52
N GLU A 124 8.09 1.98 2.39
CA GLU A 124 8.83 0.74 2.21
C GLU A 124 10.10 0.71 3.07
N SER A 125 10.87 1.80 3.07
CA SER A 125 12.11 1.92 3.86
C SER A 125 11.83 1.88 5.36
N ILE A 126 10.82 2.61 5.81
CA ILE A 126 10.47 2.67 7.24
C ILE A 126 9.91 1.33 7.72
N SER A 127 9.03 0.68 6.94
CA SER A 127 8.55 -0.67 7.25
C SER A 127 9.69 -1.69 7.30
N ALA A 128 10.66 -1.60 6.38
CA ALA A 128 11.85 -2.45 6.40
C ALA A 128 12.70 -2.24 7.65
N VAL A 129 12.97 -0.99 8.02
CA VAL A 129 13.79 -0.67 9.19
C VAL A 129 13.12 -1.11 10.48
N MET A 130 11.81 -0.88 10.65
CA MET A 130 11.07 -1.38 11.81
C MET A 130 11.17 -2.92 11.93
N ALA A 131 11.00 -3.64 10.81
CA ALA A 131 11.14 -5.10 10.76
C ALA A 131 12.55 -5.58 11.13
N LEU A 132 13.59 -4.91 10.60
CA LEU A 132 14.99 -5.23 10.88
C LEU A 132 15.34 -4.98 12.35
N GLN A 133 14.91 -3.85 12.90
CA GLN A 133 15.13 -3.52 14.31
C GLN A 133 14.45 -4.54 15.25
N TYR A 134 13.23 -4.97 14.92
CA TYR A 134 12.56 -6.05 15.66
C TYR A 134 13.36 -7.36 15.67
N LEU A 135 13.97 -7.72 14.54
CA LEU A 135 14.85 -8.90 14.44
C LEU A 135 16.22 -8.71 15.12
N GLY A 136 16.48 -7.54 15.70
CA GLY A 136 17.71 -7.20 16.40
C GLY A 136 18.84 -6.75 15.48
N ILE A 137 18.51 -6.25 14.28
CA ILE A 137 19.46 -5.63 13.37
C ILE A 137 19.37 -4.11 13.57
N SER A 138 20.40 -3.53 14.18
CA SER A 138 20.47 -2.09 14.45
C SER A 138 20.80 -1.32 13.17
N ILE A 139 19.81 -0.67 12.58
CA ILE A 139 19.96 0.21 11.42
C ILE A 139 18.99 1.39 11.53
N SER A 140 19.43 2.59 11.13
CA SER A 140 18.57 3.78 11.07
C SER A 140 17.90 3.91 9.68
N PRO A 141 16.76 4.62 9.57
CA PRO A 141 16.19 4.98 8.28
C PRO A 141 17.18 5.64 7.33
N GLU A 142 18.00 6.58 7.81
CA GLU A 142 18.98 7.30 7.00
C GLU A 142 20.04 6.34 6.47
N THR A 143 20.59 5.50 7.34
CA THR A 143 21.57 4.50 6.94
C THR A 143 20.98 3.55 5.87
N PHE A 144 19.72 3.15 6.02
CA PHE A 144 19.05 2.32 5.03
C PHE A 144 18.86 3.04 3.69
N ILE A 145 18.30 4.26 3.73
CA ILE A 145 17.94 5.06 2.55
C ILE A 145 19.18 5.53 1.79
N ASP A 146 20.25 5.91 2.49
CA ASP A 146 21.40 6.59 1.88
C ASP A 146 22.46 5.61 1.41
N ASN A 147 22.62 4.47 2.09
CA ASN A 147 23.71 3.53 1.78
C ASN A 147 23.26 2.26 1.05
N TYR A 148 21.97 1.88 1.14
CA TYR A 148 21.52 0.56 0.67
C TYR A 148 20.37 0.60 -0.33
N LEU A 149 19.49 1.60 -0.25
CA LEU A 149 18.36 1.73 -1.16
C LEU A 149 18.82 2.26 -2.54
N ASP A 150 18.68 1.45 -3.59
CA ASP A 150 18.90 1.93 -4.95
C ASP A 150 17.77 2.87 -5.36
N LYS A 151 18.12 4.10 -5.74
CA LYS A 151 17.19 5.17 -6.14
C LYS A 151 17.28 5.42 -7.64
N GLY A 152 16.18 5.80 -8.25
CA GLY A 152 16.06 6.10 -9.68
C GLY A 152 15.08 7.22 -9.97
N ARG A 153 14.95 7.57 -11.24
CA ARG A 153 14.14 8.70 -11.71
C ARG A 153 12.66 8.39 -11.67
N THR A 154 11.88 9.31 -11.10
CA THR A 154 10.41 9.31 -11.20
C THR A 154 9.96 9.51 -12.65
N PRO A 155 8.69 9.22 -12.99
CA PRO A 155 8.21 9.42 -14.35
C PRO A 155 8.35 10.88 -14.83
N TYR A 156 8.95 11.08 -16.01
CA TYR A 156 9.22 12.36 -16.67
C TYR A 156 8.80 12.32 -18.14
N SER A 157 8.48 13.47 -18.73
CA SER A 157 8.09 13.57 -20.14
C SER A 157 9.30 13.92 -21.01
N ASP A 158 9.39 13.34 -22.20
CA ASP A 158 10.31 13.81 -23.25
C ASP A 158 9.73 15.04 -23.99
N GLU A 159 10.49 15.59 -24.96
CA GLU A 159 10.07 16.74 -25.77
C GLU A 159 8.81 16.46 -26.62
N SER A 160 8.52 15.19 -26.89
CA SER A 160 7.36 14.73 -27.66
C SER A 160 6.14 14.42 -26.78
N GLY A 161 6.26 14.56 -25.45
CA GLY A 161 5.19 14.28 -24.49
C GLY A 161 5.06 12.80 -24.09
N ASN A 162 5.98 11.93 -24.50
CA ASN A 162 6.01 10.54 -24.04
C ASN A 162 6.52 10.46 -22.60
N LEU A 163 5.89 9.61 -21.77
CA LEU A 163 6.31 9.42 -20.39
C LEU A 163 7.34 8.29 -20.28
N PHE A 164 8.48 8.59 -19.67
CA PHE A 164 9.54 7.66 -19.33
C PHE A 164 9.77 7.64 -17.82
N GLY A 165 10.38 6.58 -17.31
CA GLY A 165 10.75 6.48 -15.90
C GLY A 165 11.63 5.25 -15.69
N ASP A 166 12.29 5.15 -14.54
CA ASP A 166 13.01 3.91 -14.22
C ASP A 166 12.03 2.82 -13.77
N ASP A 167 12.50 1.57 -13.72
CA ASP A 167 11.67 0.41 -13.33
C ASP A 167 11.53 0.35 -11.80
N PRO A 168 10.32 0.54 -11.23
CA PRO A 168 10.16 0.56 -9.78
C PRO A 168 10.29 -0.83 -9.13
N ARG A 169 10.47 -1.89 -9.95
CA ARG A 169 10.85 -3.24 -9.51
C ARG A 169 12.36 -3.39 -9.31
N LYS A 170 13.16 -2.41 -9.73
CA LYS A 170 14.62 -2.42 -9.64
C LYS A 170 15.18 -1.31 -8.75
N VAL A 171 14.48 -0.17 -8.67
CA VAL A 171 14.90 1.01 -7.90
C VAL A 171 13.70 1.67 -7.22
N PHE A 172 13.96 2.44 -6.17
CA PHE A 172 12.99 3.38 -5.60
C PHE A 172 12.90 4.62 -6.47
N LEU A 173 11.68 4.94 -6.94
CA LEU A 173 11.47 6.08 -7.81
C LEU A 173 11.40 7.37 -6.99
N GLY A 174 12.39 8.24 -7.17
CA GLY A 174 12.57 9.49 -6.45
C GLY A 174 13.38 9.32 -5.18
N ASP A 175 12.97 10.04 -4.13
CA ASP A 175 13.67 10.04 -2.84
C ASP A 175 12.65 9.90 -1.70
N PRO A 176 12.83 8.93 -0.77
CA PRO A 176 11.99 8.78 0.43
C PRO A 176 11.84 10.05 1.28
N TYR A 177 12.84 10.93 1.29
CA TYR A 177 12.79 12.23 2.00
C TYR A 177 11.89 13.25 1.30
N SER A 178 11.57 13.04 0.02
CA SER A 178 10.80 13.98 -0.79
C SER A 178 9.32 13.61 -0.84
N LYS A 179 8.45 14.62 -0.77
CA LYS A 179 7.00 14.47 -0.99
C LYS A 179 6.66 14.11 -2.45
N ASN A 180 7.61 14.27 -3.36
CA ASN A 180 7.47 13.98 -4.79
C ASN A 180 8.02 12.59 -5.17
N GLY A 181 8.53 11.82 -4.21
CA GLY A 181 8.87 10.41 -4.40
C GLY A 181 7.63 9.56 -4.70
N TRP A 182 7.85 8.40 -5.30
CA TRP A 182 6.77 7.50 -5.71
C TRP A 182 6.76 6.22 -4.88
N GLY A 183 7.91 5.56 -4.72
CA GLY A 183 8.02 4.26 -4.03
C GLY A 183 8.76 3.20 -4.84
N CYS A 184 8.70 1.95 -4.37
CA CYS A 184 9.32 0.79 -4.99
C CYS A 184 8.53 -0.51 -4.75
N TRP A 185 8.84 -1.57 -5.48
CA TRP A 185 8.25 -2.91 -5.30
C TRP A 185 9.17 -3.74 -4.42
N ALA A 186 8.61 -4.81 -3.83
CA ALA A 186 9.30 -5.69 -2.90
C ALA A 186 10.74 -6.12 -3.27
N PRO A 187 11.08 -6.44 -4.54
CA PRO A 187 12.45 -6.81 -4.91
C PRO A 187 13.49 -5.72 -4.62
N VAL A 188 13.12 -4.44 -4.64
CA VAL A 188 14.03 -3.33 -4.34
C VAL A 188 14.44 -3.36 -2.86
N ILE A 189 13.47 -3.60 -1.97
CA ILE A 189 13.74 -3.75 -0.54
C ILE A 189 14.50 -5.05 -0.27
N GLU A 190 14.14 -6.15 -0.91
CA GLU A 190 14.89 -7.41 -0.83
C GLU A 190 16.37 -7.20 -1.21
N ASN A 191 16.64 -6.52 -2.32
CA ASN A 191 18.00 -6.21 -2.76
C ASN A 191 18.72 -5.29 -1.79
N ALA A 192 18.08 -4.22 -1.33
CA ALA A 192 18.68 -3.27 -0.37
C ALA A 192 19.08 -3.97 0.93
N VAL A 193 18.20 -4.84 1.46
CA VAL A 193 18.47 -5.62 2.67
C VAL A 193 19.61 -6.60 2.45
N ASN A 194 19.60 -7.35 1.33
CA ASN A 194 20.65 -8.33 0.99
C ASN A 194 22.07 -7.73 0.89
N LYS A 195 22.22 -6.42 0.68
CA LYS A 195 23.54 -5.75 0.66
C LYS A 195 24.26 -5.79 2.01
N PHE A 196 23.53 -5.89 3.12
CA PHE A 196 24.14 -5.83 4.46
C PHE A 196 23.67 -6.90 5.43
N ILE A 197 22.60 -7.65 5.15
CA ILE A 197 22.20 -8.72 6.04
C ILE A 197 23.25 -9.84 6.04
N GLY A 198 23.75 -10.17 7.24
CA GLY A 198 24.68 -11.27 7.41
C GLY A 198 24.02 -12.63 7.11
N LYS A 199 24.85 -13.68 7.01
CA LYS A 199 24.44 -15.07 6.67
C LYS A 199 23.40 -15.70 7.61
N ASN A 200 23.12 -15.07 8.75
CA ASN A 200 22.16 -15.53 9.75
C ASN A 200 20.70 -15.18 9.39
N TYR A 201 20.50 -14.28 8.43
CA TYR A 201 19.18 -13.85 7.98
C TYR A 201 18.97 -14.20 6.51
N THR A 202 17.70 -14.26 6.12
CA THR A 202 17.32 -14.36 4.71
C THR A 202 16.13 -13.44 4.49
N VAL A 203 16.20 -12.60 3.46
CA VAL A 203 15.06 -11.84 2.95
C VAL A 203 14.55 -12.52 1.69
N LYS A 204 13.23 -12.57 1.50
CA LYS A 204 12.62 -13.12 0.29
C LYS A 204 11.35 -12.38 -0.07
N THR A 205 11.20 -12.04 -1.36
CA THR A 205 9.91 -11.61 -1.90
C THR A 205 8.98 -12.80 -2.14
N ILE A 206 7.73 -12.63 -1.73
CA ILE A 206 6.63 -13.59 -1.83
C ILE A 206 5.50 -12.94 -2.61
N TYR A 207 4.87 -13.73 -3.47
CA TYR A 207 3.75 -13.31 -4.29
C TYR A 207 2.59 -14.29 -4.10
N GLY A 208 1.37 -13.75 -4.08
CA GLY A 208 0.15 -14.56 -4.15
C GLY A 208 -0.21 -15.33 -2.87
N SER A 209 0.43 -15.04 -1.74
CA SER A 209 0.02 -15.57 -0.43
C SER A 209 -1.18 -14.79 0.10
N SER A 210 -2.11 -15.51 0.73
CA SER A 210 -3.17 -14.87 1.53
C SER A 210 -2.61 -14.28 2.83
N ILE A 211 -3.32 -13.33 3.44
CA ILE A 211 -2.90 -12.78 4.75
C ILE A 211 -2.86 -13.90 5.81
N ASP A 212 -3.82 -14.84 5.81
CA ASP A 212 -3.82 -15.99 6.74
C ASP A 212 -2.57 -16.88 6.60
N GLU A 213 -2.10 -17.08 5.37
CA GLU A 213 -0.84 -17.78 5.12
C GLU A 213 0.36 -16.98 5.62
N LEU A 214 0.36 -15.66 5.47
CA LEU A 214 1.43 -14.82 6.02
C LEU A 214 1.43 -14.87 7.56
N CYS A 215 0.25 -14.82 8.17
CA CYS A 215 0.11 -14.93 9.62
C CYS A 215 0.63 -16.28 10.15
N SER A 216 0.11 -17.39 9.61
CA SER A 216 0.48 -18.73 10.06
C SER A 216 1.94 -19.10 9.77
N LYS A 217 2.51 -18.66 8.64
CA LYS A 217 3.91 -18.97 8.29
C LYS A 217 4.91 -18.05 8.97
N TYR A 218 4.58 -16.77 9.16
CA TYR A 218 5.56 -15.76 9.56
C TYR A 218 5.23 -15.11 10.90
N ILE A 219 4.05 -14.52 11.06
CA ILE A 219 3.70 -13.82 12.30
C ILE A 219 3.72 -14.78 13.49
N ASP A 220 3.13 -15.97 13.36
CA ASP A 220 3.17 -17.06 14.35
C ASP A 220 4.59 -17.53 14.71
N ASN A 221 5.56 -17.26 13.84
CA ASN A 221 6.98 -17.57 14.04
C ASN A 221 7.84 -16.34 14.37
N ASP A 222 7.23 -15.24 14.83
CA ASP A 222 7.91 -14.00 15.25
C ASP A 222 8.68 -13.35 14.09
N ILE A 223 8.10 -13.40 12.88
CA ILE A 223 8.67 -12.81 11.68
C ILE A 223 7.68 -11.77 11.14
N PRO A 224 7.98 -10.46 11.27
CA PRO A 224 7.14 -9.42 10.70
C PRO A 224 7.24 -9.43 9.17
N VAL A 225 6.18 -8.99 8.50
CA VAL A 225 6.07 -9.09 7.03
C VAL A 225 5.74 -7.73 6.43
N LEU A 226 6.57 -7.25 5.49
CA LEU A 226 6.24 -6.06 4.74
C LEU A 226 5.14 -6.40 3.73
N VAL A 227 4.10 -5.59 3.65
CA VAL A 227 2.94 -5.80 2.78
C VAL A 227 2.73 -4.58 1.91
N TRP A 228 2.69 -4.79 0.60
CA TRP A 228 2.25 -3.76 -0.35
C TRP A 228 0.73 -3.79 -0.45
N ALA A 229 0.13 -2.65 -0.14
CA ALA A 229 -1.30 -2.43 -0.10
C ALA A 229 -1.61 -1.03 -0.66
N THR A 230 -2.70 -0.44 -0.17
CA THR A 230 -3.10 0.92 -0.49
C THR A 230 -3.25 1.74 0.77
N GLN A 231 -3.01 3.04 0.64
CA GLN A 231 -3.25 3.99 1.72
C GLN A 231 -4.72 3.91 2.17
N ASN A 232 -4.93 3.84 3.49
CA ASN A 232 -6.24 3.67 4.12
C ASN A 232 -7.02 2.43 3.61
N MET A 233 -6.33 1.41 3.09
CA MET A 233 -6.94 0.25 2.44
C MET A 233 -7.93 0.63 1.32
N ALA A 234 -7.71 1.77 0.66
CA ALA A 234 -8.57 2.28 -0.40
C ALA A 234 -8.53 1.38 -1.66
N PRO A 235 -9.56 1.38 -2.51
CA PRO A 235 -9.53 0.61 -3.75
C PRO A 235 -8.34 0.97 -4.64
N ALA A 236 -7.61 -0.07 -5.07
CA ALA A 236 -6.48 0.08 -5.99
C ALA A 236 -6.96 0.43 -7.40
N ARG A 237 -6.28 1.37 -8.06
CA ARG A 237 -6.53 1.72 -9.46
C ARG A 237 -5.24 2.00 -10.22
N ARG A 238 -5.27 1.78 -11.53
CA ARG A 238 -4.19 2.20 -12.43
C ARG A 238 -4.10 3.74 -12.45
N TYR A 239 -2.89 4.27 -12.47
CA TYR A 239 -2.63 5.72 -12.47
C TYR A 239 -1.89 6.19 -13.72
N LYS A 240 -0.56 6.20 -13.69
CA LYS A 240 0.27 6.55 -14.85
C LYS A 240 0.91 5.30 -15.45
N THR A 241 1.07 5.33 -16.76
CA THR A 241 1.86 4.34 -17.51
C THR A 241 3.01 5.05 -18.19
N TRP A 242 4.22 4.50 -18.10
CA TRP A 242 5.41 5.02 -18.77
C TRP A 242 6.20 3.90 -19.42
N TYR A 243 7.07 4.28 -20.35
CA TYR A 243 8.12 3.42 -20.86
C TYR A 243 9.28 3.34 -19.85
N ILE A 244 9.72 2.13 -19.54
CA ILE A 244 10.91 1.92 -18.72
C ILE A 244 12.12 2.41 -19.52
N THR A 245 12.86 3.36 -18.96
CA THR A 245 13.97 4.02 -19.66
C THR A 245 15.00 3.00 -20.14
N GLY A 246 15.40 3.11 -21.42
CA GLY A 246 16.34 2.18 -22.06
C GLY A 246 15.71 0.87 -22.54
N THR A 247 14.38 0.74 -22.49
CA THR A 247 13.65 -0.44 -22.96
C THR A 247 12.39 -0.04 -23.76
N SER A 248 11.76 -1.01 -24.42
CA SER A 248 10.44 -0.88 -25.02
C SER A 248 9.29 -1.23 -24.06
N ASP A 249 9.60 -1.68 -22.84
CA ASP A 249 8.62 -2.17 -21.90
C ASP A 249 7.85 -1.01 -21.26
N GLN A 250 6.58 -1.24 -20.96
CA GLN A 250 5.75 -0.28 -20.23
C GLN A 250 5.45 -0.77 -18.82
N PHE A 251 5.38 0.18 -17.89
CA PHE A 251 4.96 -0.06 -16.53
C PHE A 251 3.77 0.82 -16.17
N THR A 252 2.73 0.24 -15.54
CA THR A 252 1.59 0.99 -15.01
C THR A 252 1.63 1.03 -13.49
N TRP A 253 1.71 2.23 -12.93
CA TRP A 253 1.62 2.46 -11.49
C TRP A 253 0.22 2.21 -10.95
N ILE A 254 0.15 1.66 -9.74
CA ILE A 254 -1.07 1.48 -8.97
C ILE A 254 -1.13 2.54 -7.87
N THR A 255 -2.26 3.22 -7.73
CA THR A 255 -2.48 4.23 -6.70
C THR A 255 -3.71 3.88 -5.86
N PRO A 256 -3.77 4.27 -4.57
CA PRO A 256 -2.71 4.89 -3.78
C PRO A 256 -1.81 3.82 -3.14
N MET A 257 -0.84 3.26 -3.89
CA MET A 257 0.08 2.23 -3.39
C MET A 257 0.78 2.70 -2.11
N HIS A 258 0.86 1.79 -1.14
CA HIS A 258 1.52 2.03 0.12
C HIS A 258 2.16 0.73 0.62
N CYS A 259 3.15 0.83 1.49
CA CYS A 259 3.77 -0.31 2.15
C CYS A 259 3.54 -0.21 3.66
N LEU A 260 3.13 -1.34 4.23
CA LEU A 260 2.78 -1.50 5.63
C LEU A 260 3.63 -2.63 6.23
N LEU A 261 3.72 -2.65 7.55
CA LEU A 261 4.31 -3.77 8.27
C LEU A 261 3.23 -4.57 9.00
N LEU A 262 3.00 -5.79 8.55
CA LEU A 262 2.15 -6.76 9.24
C LEU A 262 2.91 -7.26 10.47
N VAL A 263 2.34 -6.99 11.65
CA VAL A 263 2.94 -7.31 12.96
C VAL A 263 2.03 -8.15 13.84
N GLY A 264 0.81 -8.44 13.41
CA GLY A 264 -0.12 -9.13 14.28
C GLY A 264 -1.45 -9.37 13.60
N TYR A 265 -2.33 -10.04 14.33
CA TYR A 265 -3.70 -10.29 13.95
C TYR A 265 -4.51 -10.73 15.17
N ASP A 266 -5.82 -10.57 15.06
CA ASP A 266 -6.84 -11.03 16.00
C ASP A 266 -8.16 -11.34 15.27
N ASP A 267 -9.22 -11.58 16.02
CA ASP A 267 -10.54 -11.93 15.49
C ASP A 267 -11.23 -10.77 14.74
N SER A 268 -10.69 -9.56 14.87
CA SER A 268 -11.21 -8.32 14.29
C SER A 268 -10.40 -7.84 13.09
N GLY A 269 -9.15 -8.30 12.92
CA GLY A 269 -8.34 -7.96 11.76
C GLY A 269 -6.84 -8.25 11.89
N TYR A 270 -6.06 -7.53 11.08
CA TYR A 270 -4.62 -7.63 10.92
C TYR A 270 -4.00 -6.23 10.94
#